data_AF-A0A7G7BVT1-F1
#
_entry.id   AF-A0A7G7BVT1-F1
#
_cell.length_a   1.000
_cell.length_b   1.000
_cell.length_c   1.000
_cell.angle_alpha   90.00
_cell.angle_beta   90.00
_cell.angle_gamma   90.00
#
_symmetry.space_group_name_H-M   'P 1'
#
loop_
_entity.id
_entity.type
_entity.pdbx_description
1 polymer ?
#
loop_
_entity_poly.entity_id
_entity_poly.type
_entity_poly.pdbx_seq_one_letter_code
_entity_poly.pdbx_strand_id
1 'polypeptide(L)'
;MRGYVHAQNGDLASAETELRTAREMLTVQRATLYTAQVEVELADVLRRRGQCAEAVALLSGLLERGLSTSLGDRRGSVHAAGAHRMLGLIAEDEGADERAEEHYVRALAFLERSEAAGDLADLCRLLGDLLRRTGRMEAALDAYRTGLGHRAAPGATTLGPAAVPPRLAG
;
A
#
# COMPACT_ATOMS: atom_id res chain seq x y z
N MET A 1 8.93 5.21 16.45
CA MET A 1 8.09 6.43 16.52
C MET A 1 6.84 6.12 17.32
N ARG A 2 6.38 7.04 18.18
CA ARG A 2 5.18 6.85 19.02
C ARG A 2 3.86 7.10 18.27
N GLY A 3 3.89 7.75 17.11
CA GLY A 3 2.70 8.02 16.29
C GLY A 3 1.92 6.75 15.88
N TYR A 4 2.62 5.66 15.55
CA TYR A 4 2.02 4.34 15.29
C TYR A 4 1.27 3.80 16.52
N VAL A 5 1.81 4.01 17.72
CA VAL A 5 1.20 3.55 18.98
C VAL A 5 -0.04 4.39 19.33
N HIS A 6 0.00 5.70 19.12
CA HIS A 6 -1.17 6.57 19.33
C HIS A 6 -2.29 6.29 18.32
N ALA A 7 -1.95 6.03 17.05
CA ALA A 7 -2.91 5.65 16.01
C ALA A 7 -3.58 4.28 16.30
N GLN A 8 -2.90 3.36 16.95
CA GLN A 8 -3.48 2.09 17.43
C GLN A 8 -4.37 2.28 18.67
N ASN A 9 -4.08 3.27 19.51
CA ASN A 9 -4.84 3.59 20.72
C ASN A 9 -6.03 4.54 20.47
N GLY A 10 -6.31 4.89 19.21
CA GLY A 10 -7.43 5.78 18.83
C GLY A 10 -7.18 7.27 19.04
N ASP A 11 -6.00 7.66 19.53
CA ASP A 11 -5.62 9.06 19.68
C ASP A 11 -4.99 9.60 18.37
N LEU A 12 -5.88 9.82 17.39
CA LEU A 12 -5.49 10.33 16.08
C LEU A 12 -4.92 11.75 16.13
N ALA A 13 -5.31 12.55 17.12
CA ALA A 13 -4.84 13.92 17.26
C ALA A 13 -3.39 14.00 17.72
N SER A 14 -3.02 13.19 18.71
CA SER A 14 -1.63 13.07 19.12
C SER A 14 -0.79 12.42 18.02
N ALA A 15 -1.31 11.39 17.33
CA ALA A 15 -0.60 10.75 16.22
C ALA A 15 -0.28 11.74 15.09
N GLU A 16 -1.25 12.55 14.67
CA GLU A 16 -1.06 13.59 13.65
C GLU A 16 0.01 14.60 14.07
N THR A 17 -0.05 15.07 15.33
CA THR A 17 0.90 16.04 15.86
C THR A 17 2.32 15.48 15.82
N GLU A 18 2.53 14.27 16.33
CA GLU A 18 3.85 13.63 16.35
C GLU A 18 4.38 13.35 14.93
N LEU A 19 3.51 12.90 14.01
CA LEU A 19 3.90 12.62 12.62
C LEU A 19 4.25 13.90 11.86
N ARG A 20 3.56 15.02 12.11
CA ARG A 20 3.94 16.33 11.54
C ARG A 20 5.32 16.78 12.03
N THR A 21 5.58 16.68 13.33
CA THR A 21 6.91 17.00 13.89
C THR A 21 8.01 16.11 13.30
N ALA A 22 7.76 14.80 13.18
CA ALA A 22 8.70 13.88 12.56
C ALA A 22 8.98 14.24 11.10
N ARG A 23 7.92 14.57 10.32
CA ARG A 23 8.06 15.00 8.92
C ARG A 23 8.94 16.24 8.80
N GLU A 24 8.73 17.24 9.65
CA GLU A 24 9.54 18.47 9.66
C GLU A 24 11.01 18.18 9.94
N MET A 25 11.30 17.38 10.97
CA MET A 25 12.68 17.01 11.33
C MET A 25 13.38 16.26 10.20
N LEU A 26 12.71 15.27 9.58
CA LEU A 26 13.27 14.46 8.50
C LEU A 26 13.45 15.27 7.21
N THR A 27 12.55 16.21 6.94
CA THR A 27 12.67 17.14 5.81
C THR A 27 13.90 18.03 5.95
N VAL A 28 14.13 18.60 7.15
CA VAL A 28 15.32 19.41 7.46
C VAL A 28 16.61 18.60 7.28
N GLN A 29 16.59 17.33 7.69
CA GLN A 29 17.73 16.41 7.56
C GLN A 29 17.91 15.85 6.14
N ARG A 30 17.06 16.22 5.18
CA ARG A 30 17.05 15.70 3.79
C ARG A 30 16.95 14.17 3.73
N ALA A 31 16.26 13.58 4.70
CA ALA A 31 16.06 12.15 4.84
C ALA A 31 14.86 11.69 3.98
N THR A 32 15.01 11.70 2.65
CA THR A 32 13.90 11.57 1.69
C THR A 32 13.08 10.30 1.86
N LEU A 33 13.71 9.14 2.04
CA LEU A 33 13.00 7.86 2.23
C LEU A 33 12.17 7.83 3.53
N TYR A 34 12.76 8.27 4.63
CA TYR A 34 12.06 8.32 5.92
C TYR A 34 10.93 9.35 5.92
N THR A 35 11.12 10.45 5.17
CA THR A 35 10.06 11.45 4.96
C THR A 35 8.87 10.81 4.23
N ALA A 36 9.11 10.06 3.16
CA ALA A 36 8.06 9.39 2.41
C ALA A 36 7.27 8.39 3.27
N GLN A 37 7.95 7.62 4.13
CA GLN A 37 7.27 6.71 5.07
C GLN A 37 6.35 7.47 6.03
N VAL A 38 6.86 8.52 6.68
CA VAL A 38 6.07 9.34 7.62
C VAL A 38 4.87 9.99 6.93
N GLU A 39 5.02 10.41 5.68
CA GLU A 39 3.94 11.03 4.91
C GLU A 39 2.81 10.05 4.60
N VAL A 40 3.11 8.78 4.30
CA VAL A 40 2.09 7.74 4.11
C VAL A 40 1.37 7.43 5.43
N GLU A 41 2.10 7.34 6.55
CA GLU A 41 1.51 7.14 7.88
C GLU A 41 0.62 8.32 8.30
N LEU A 42 1.08 9.56 8.06
CA LEU A 42 0.30 10.78 8.33
C LEU A 42 -0.97 10.82 7.47
N ALA A 43 -0.91 10.40 6.21
CA ALA A 43 -2.07 10.34 5.34
C ALA A 43 -3.14 9.35 5.85
N ASP A 44 -2.75 8.19 6.41
CA ASP A 44 -3.72 7.28 7.05
C ASP A 44 -4.41 7.94 8.25
N VAL A 45 -3.63 8.62 9.11
CA VAL A 45 -4.20 9.34 10.26
C VAL A 45 -5.17 10.42 9.81
N LEU A 46 -4.79 11.24 8.82
CA LEU A 46 -5.64 12.29 8.26
C LEU A 46 -6.93 11.70 7.65
N ARG A 47 -6.83 10.60 6.89
CA ARG A 47 -8.01 9.88 6.36
C ARG A 47 -8.93 9.43 7.48
N ARG A 48 -8.41 8.79 8.52
CA ARG A 48 -9.18 8.32 9.68
C ARG A 48 -9.82 9.45 10.50
N ARG A 49 -9.30 10.68 10.37
CA ARG A 49 -9.89 11.90 10.94
C ARG A 49 -10.88 12.61 10.00
N GLY A 50 -11.11 12.09 8.80
CA GLY A 50 -11.96 12.72 7.78
C GLY A 50 -11.29 13.88 7.02
N GLN A 51 -9.99 14.10 7.20
CA GLN A 51 -9.21 15.14 6.52
C GLN A 51 -8.68 14.62 5.17
N CYS A 52 -9.56 14.04 4.34
CA CYS A 52 -9.19 13.35 3.10
C CYS A 52 -8.48 14.28 2.09
N ALA A 53 -8.90 15.54 1.97
CA ALA A 53 -8.27 16.48 1.05
C ALA A 53 -6.79 16.74 1.39
N GLU A 54 -6.45 16.85 2.68
CA GLU A 54 -5.07 17.03 3.13
C GLU A 54 -4.25 15.75 2.92
N ALA A 55 -4.85 14.59 3.20
CA ALA A 55 -4.23 13.29 2.95
C ALA A 55 -3.88 13.11 1.45
N VAL A 56 -4.83 13.41 0.56
CA VAL A 56 -4.61 13.34 -0.90
C VAL A 56 -3.50 14.29 -1.34
N ALA A 57 -3.52 15.55 -0.89
CA ALA A 57 -2.49 16.53 -1.24
C ALA A 57 -1.09 16.06 -0.82
N LEU A 58 -0.98 15.46 0.38
CA LEU A 58 0.27 14.93 0.90
C LEU A 58 0.81 13.78 0.03
N LEU A 59 -0.06 12.84 -0.34
CA LEU A 59 0.29 11.66 -1.14
C LEU A 59 0.63 12.02 -2.58
N SER A 60 -0.14 12.92 -3.21
CA SER A 60 0.17 13.42 -4.56
C SER A 60 1.52 14.13 -4.58
N GLY A 61 1.80 14.99 -3.60
CA GLY A 61 3.10 15.64 -3.48
C GLY A 61 4.25 14.66 -3.26
N LEU A 62 4.02 13.54 -2.55
CA LEU A 62 5.01 12.45 -2.41
C LEU A 62 5.29 11.79 -3.76
N LEU A 63 4.24 11.44 -4.50
CA LEU A 63 4.37 10.79 -5.81
C LEU A 63 5.08 11.71 -6.81
N GLU A 64 4.74 12.99 -6.87
CA GLU A 64 5.40 13.98 -7.73
C GLU A 64 6.89 14.11 -7.42
N ARG A 65 7.23 14.25 -6.13
CA ARG A 65 8.64 14.29 -5.69
C ARG A 65 9.36 12.99 -6.01
N GLY A 66 8.70 11.84 -5.80
CA GLY A 66 9.29 10.53 -6.01
C GLY A 66 9.44 10.12 -7.47
N LEU A 67 8.61 10.67 -8.36
CA LEU A 67 8.76 10.54 -9.82
C LEU A 67 9.85 11.49 -10.35
N SER A 68 10.03 12.66 -9.73
CA SER A 68 11.03 13.66 -10.10
C SER A 68 12.43 13.38 -9.54
N THR A 69 12.53 12.76 -8.37
CA THR A 69 13.80 12.28 -7.83
C THR A 69 14.02 10.86 -8.33
N SER A 70 15.26 10.49 -8.65
CA SER A 70 15.63 9.13 -9.07
C SER A 70 15.51 8.11 -7.91
N LEU A 71 14.37 8.08 -7.22
CA LEU A 71 13.92 7.02 -6.31
C LEU A 71 13.69 5.70 -7.04
N GLY A 72 14.14 5.55 -8.29
CA GLY A 72 14.11 4.33 -9.10
C GLY A 72 14.88 3.14 -8.53
N ASP A 73 15.23 3.16 -7.25
CA ASP A 73 15.64 1.99 -6.48
C ASP A 73 14.42 1.36 -5.77
N ARG A 74 14.51 0.08 -5.46
CA ARG A 74 13.47 -0.78 -4.88
C ARG A 74 12.70 -0.13 -3.72
N ARG A 75 13.38 0.66 -2.87
CA ARG A 75 12.76 1.35 -1.74
C ARG A 75 11.82 2.48 -2.16
N GLY A 76 12.11 3.22 -3.21
CA GLY A 76 11.20 4.24 -3.73
C GLY A 76 9.90 3.63 -4.26
N SER A 77 10.01 2.45 -4.87
CA SER A 77 8.86 1.67 -5.34
C SER A 77 7.87 1.33 -4.22
N VAL A 78 8.36 0.90 -3.05
CA VAL A 78 7.50 0.55 -1.90
C VAL A 78 6.74 1.76 -1.36
N HIS A 79 7.37 2.94 -1.30
CA HIS A 79 6.68 4.15 -0.84
C HIS A 79 5.63 4.65 -1.85
N ALA A 80 5.94 4.58 -3.15
CA ALA A 80 4.97 4.89 -4.19
C ALA A 80 3.77 3.92 -4.16
N ALA A 81 4.02 2.64 -3.90
CA ALA A 81 2.97 1.65 -3.68
C ALA A 81 2.12 1.98 -2.44
N GLY A 82 2.75 2.33 -1.32
CA GLY A 82 2.05 2.75 -0.09
C GLY A 82 1.19 3.99 -0.31
N ALA A 83 1.68 4.97 -1.07
CA ALA A 83 0.93 6.17 -1.40
C ALA A 83 -0.29 5.87 -2.28
N HIS A 84 -0.11 5.07 -3.33
CA HIS A 84 -1.22 4.64 -4.17
C HIS A 84 -2.23 3.76 -3.43
N ARG A 85 -1.79 2.84 -2.55
CA ARG A 85 -2.69 2.10 -1.66
C ARG A 85 -3.56 3.03 -0.83
N MET A 86 -2.97 4.07 -0.23
CA MET A 86 -3.72 5.01 0.60
C MET A 86 -4.69 5.87 -0.22
N LEU A 87 -4.30 6.33 -1.41
CA LEU A 87 -5.21 7.01 -2.34
C LEU A 87 -6.38 6.11 -2.75
N GLY A 88 -6.14 4.81 -2.93
CA GLY A 88 -7.18 3.83 -3.18
C GLY A 88 -8.17 3.72 -2.03
N LEU A 89 -7.69 3.59 -0.79
CA LEU A 89 -8.53 3.57 0.41
C LEU A 89 -9.36 4.85 0.58
N ILE A 90 -8.77 6.02 0.33
CA ILE A 90 -9.50 7.29 0.37
C ILE A 90 -10.62 7.30 -0.70
N ALA A 91 -10.33 6.81 -1.91
CA ALA A 91 -11.34 6.71 -2.96
C ALA A 91 -12.47 5.73 -2.59
N GLU A 92 -12.19 4.64 -1.87
CA GLU A 92 -13.25 3.77 -1.33
C GLU A 92 -14.12 4.49 -0.30
N ASP A 93 -13.50 5.23 0.63
CA ASP A 93 -14.22 6.02 1.63
C ASP A 93 -15.14 7.08 0.96
N GLU A 94 -14.77 7.56 -0.23
CA GLU A 94 -15.56 8.46 -1.09
C GLU A 94 -16.61 7.73 -1.96
N GLY A 95 -16.62 6.40 -2.00
CA GLY A 95 -17.48 5.61 -2.88
C GLY A 95 -17.06 5.63 -4.36
N ALA A 96 -15.84 6.06 -4.67
CA ALA A 96 -15.28 6.14 -6.02
C ALA A 96 -14.52 4.86 -6.38
N ASP A 97 -15.25 3.76 -6.58
CA ASP A 97 -14.72 2.42 -6.77
C ASP A 97 -13.75 2.31 -7.98
N GLU A 98 -14.03 2.98 -9.11
CA GLU A 98 -13.13 2.96 -10.27
C GLU A 98 -11.79 3.65 -10.00
N ARG A 99 -11.83 4.78 -9.26
CA ARG A 99 -10.61 5.49 -8.84
C ARG A 99 -9.81 4.67 -7.83
N ALA A 100 -10.50 3.96 -6.93
CA ALA A 100 -9.86 3.07 -5.98
C ALA A 100 -9.10 1.94 -6.71
N GLU A 101 -9.74 1.31 -7.69
CA GLU A 101 -9.13 0.26 -8.50
C GLU A 101 -7.90 0.74 -9.26
N GLU A 102 -7.98 1.90 -9.92
CA GLU A 102 -6.84 2.48 -10.64
C GLU A 102 -5.63 2.63 -9.72
N HIS A 103 -5.85 3.13 -8.51
CA HIS A 103 -4.80 3.29 -7.53
C HIS A 103 -4.24 1.96 -7.02
N TYR A 104 -5.07 0.95 -6.77
CA TYR A 104 -4.57 -0.38 -6.39
C TYR A 104 -3.77 -1.06 -7.48
N VAL A 105 -4.20 -0.96 -8.74
CA VAL A 105 -3.45 -1.51 -9.88
C VAL A 105 -2.09 -0.82 -10.02
N ARG A 106 -2.03 0.51 -9.86
CA ARG A 106 -0.75 1.24 -9.85
C ARG A 106 0.14 0.80 -8.70
N ALA A 107 -0.41 0.63 -7.50
CA ALA A 107 0.36 0.15 -6.35
C ALA A 107 0.92 -1.27 -6.57
N LEU A 108 0.16 -2.18 -7.19
CA LEU A 108 0.63 -3.53 -7.53
C LEU A 108 1.82 -3.47 -8.50
N ALA A 109 1.74 -2.63 -9.54
CA ALA A 109 2.82 -2.47 -10.52
C ALA A 109 4.14 -1.96 -9.89
N PHE A 110 4.06 -1.19 -8.79
CA PHE A 110 5.24 -0.80 -8.01
C PHE A 110 5.75 -1.94 -7.12
N LEU A 111 4.87 -2.77 -6.56
CA LEU A 111 5.26 -3.87 -5.67
C LEU A 111 5.82 -5.09 -6.40
N GLU A 112 5.39 -5.37 -7.63
CA GLU A 112 5.94 -6.46 -8.46
C GLU A 112 7.46 -6.32 -8.70
N ARG A 113 7.98 -5.10 -8.58
CA ARG A 113 9.42 -4.80 -8.71
C ARG A 113 10.16 -4.84 -7.37
N SER A 114 9.48 -5.24 -6.30
CA SER A 114 9.99 -5.24 -4.94
C SER A 114 9.81 -6.61 -4.28
N GLU A 115 10.73 -7.01 -3.40
CA GLU A 115 10.60 -8.25 -2.60
C GLU A 115 9.58 -8.10 -1.43
N ALA A 116 8.63 -7.17 -1.53
CA ALA A 116 7.66 -6.86 -0.49
C ALA A 116 6.39 -7.73 -0.60
N ALA A 117 6.57 -9.05 -0.47
CA ALA A 117 5.49 -10.03 -0.65
C ALA A 117 4.28 -9.82 0.29
N GLY A 118 4.52 -9.31 1.50
CA GLY A 118 3.46 -8.99 2.46
C GLY A 118 2.56 -7.84 1.99
N ASP A 119 3.15 -6.74 1.53
CA ASP A 119 2.41 -5.58 1.02
C ASP A 119 1.62 -5.92 -0.24
N LEU A 120 2.20 -6.76 -1.10
CA LEU A 120 1.54 -7.25 -2.31
C LEU A 120 0.31 -8.09 -1.94
N ALA A 121 0.43 -9.02 -1.00
CA ALA A 121 -0.69 -9.85 -0.56
C ALA A 121 -1.83 -9.01 0.06
N ASP A 122 -1.50 -7.99 0.85
CA ASP A 122 -2.51 -7.08 1.41
C ASP A 122 -3.23 -6.28 0.32
N LEU A 123 -2.51 -5.83 -0.70
CA LEU A 123 -3.08 -5.07 -1.80
C LEU A 123 -3.95 -5.94 -2.72
N CYS A 124 -3.54 -7.18 -2.99
CA CYS A 124 -4.36 -8.18 -3.67
C CYS A 124 -5.67 -8.44 -2.93
N ARG A 125 -5.65 -8.46 -1.59
CA ARG A 125 -6.87 -8.58 -0.79
C ARG A 125 -7.78 -7.36 -0.96
N LEU A 126 -7.23 -6.15 -0.86
CA LEU A 126 -8.02 -4.91 -1.04
C LEU A 126 -8.67 -4.87 -2.44
N LEU A 127 -7.90 -5.15 -3.48
CA LEU A 127 -8.40 -5.21 -4.85
C LEU A 127 -9.47 -6.30 -5.01
N GLY A 128 -9.25 -7.50 -4.44
CA GLY A 128 -10.25 -8.57 -4.45
C GLY A 128 -11.54 -8.18 -3.74
N ASP A 129 -11.46 -7.50 -2.59
CA ASP A 129 -12.62 -7.01 -1.84
C ASP A 129 -13.42 -5.98 -2.64
N LEU A 130 -12.74 -5.05 -3.31
CA LEU A 130 -13.31 -4.06 -4.24
C LEU A 130 -13.97 -4.72 -5.47
N LEU A 131 -13.28 -5.67 -6.12
CA LEU A 131 -13.80 -6.42 -7.26
C LEU A 131 -15.06 -7.21 -6.88
N ARG A 132 -15.06 -7.83 -5.69
CA ARG A 132 -16.19 -8.60 -5.19
C ARG A 132 -17.41 -7.72 -4.94
N ARG A 133 -17.26 -6.58 -4.25
CA ARG A 133 -18.39 -5.68 -3.97
C ARG A 133 -18.96 -5.03 -5.25
N THR A 134 -18.13 -4.87 -6.28
CA THR A 134 -18.54 -4.38 -7.61
C THR A 134 -19.09 -5.50 -8.53
N GLY A 135 -19.29 -6.72 -8.02
CA GLY A 135 -19.92 -7.82 -8.77
C GLY A 135 -18.98 -8.60 -9.70
N ARG A 136 -17.68 -8.30 -9.71
CA ARG A 136 -16.67 -8.93 -10.57
C ARG A 136 -16.01 -10.12 -9.87
N MET A 137 -16.79 -11.16 -9.62
CA MET A 137 -16.39 -12.31 -8.79
C MET A 137 -15.16 -13.06 -9.30
N GLU A 138 -15.06 -13.33 -10.60
CA GLU A 138 -13.93 -14.07 -11.17
C GLU A 138 -12.62 -13.31 -10.99
N ALA A 139 -12.61 -12.02 -11.34
CA ALA A 139 -11.45 -11.15 -11.14
C ALA A 139 -11.08 -11.02 -9.64
N ALA A 140 -12.08 -10.98 -8.74
CA ALA A 140 -11.84 -10.96 -7.31
C ALA A 140 -11.11 -12.23 -6.83
N LEU A 141 -11.57 -13.41 -7.28
CA LEU A 141 -10.93 -14.69 -6.97
C LEU A 141 -9.49 -14.74 -7.48
N ASP A 142 -9.23 -14.22 -8.67
CA ASP A 142 -7.89 -14.16 -9.23
C ASP A 142 -6.98 -13.23 -8.41
N ALA A 143 -7.46 -12.05 -8.03
CA ALA A 143 -6.73 -11.15 -7.14
C ALA A 143 -6.40 -11.82 -5.79
N TYR A 144 -7.36 -12.50 -5.15
CA TYR A 144 -7.11 -13.21 -3.89
C TYR A 144 -6.10 -14.36 -4.04
N ARG A 145 -6.19 -15.15 -5.13
CA ARG A 145 -5.26 -16.24 -5.41
C ARG A 145 -3.83 -15.73 -5.59
N THR A 146 -3.65 -14.64 -6.33
CA THR A 146 -2.36 -13.97 -6.47
C THR A 146 -1.80 -13.60 -5.10
N GLY A 147 -2.58 -12.92 -4.26
CA GLY A 147 -2.13 -12.52 -2.92
C GLY A 147 -1.74 -13.70 -2.02
N LEU A 148 -2.49 -14.81 -2.07
CA LEU A 148 -2.15 -16.03 -1.34
C LEU A 148 -0.87 -16.70 -1.85
N GLY A 149 -0.66 -16.69 -3.18
CA GLY A 149 0.57 -17.20 -3.79
C GLY A 149 1.82 -16.49 -3.29
N HIS A 150 1.74 -15.19 -3.03
CA HIS A 150 2.85 -14.41 -2.47
C HIS A 150 3.07 -14.61 -0.96
N ARG A 151 2.06 -15.09 -0.21
CA ARG A 151 2.22 -15.48 1.21
C ARG A 151 2.70 -16.90 1.41
N ALA A 152 2.55 -17.77 0.40
CA ALA A 152 3.00 -19.14 0.49
C ALA A 152 4.52 -19.22 0.30
N ALA A 153 5.25 -19.73 1.29
CA ALA A 153 6.61 -20.19 1.04
C ALA A 153 6.54 -21.35 0.02
N PRO A 154 7.53 -21.52 -0.88
CA PRO A 154 7.63 -22.73 -1.69
C PRO A 154 7.55 -23.98 -0.80
N GLY A 155 6.47 -24.76 -0.93
CA GLY A 155 6.23 -25.96 -0.12
C GLY A 155 5.36 -25.78 1.13
N ALA A 156 4.89 -24.57 1.44
CA ALA A 156 3.98 -24.30 2.56
C ALA A 156 2.52 -24.28 2.10
N THR A 157 2.04 -25.37 1.53
CA THR A 157 0.61 -25.64 1.43
C THR A 157 0.20 -26.45 2.67
N THR A 158 -0.76 -25.94 3.44
CA THR A 158 -1.48 -26.72 4.47
C THR A 158 -2.29 -27.89 3.87
N LEU A 159 -2.21 -28.07 2.54
CA LEU A 159 -2.89 -29.07 1.73
C LEU A 159 -1.95 -30.19 1.23
N GLY A 160 -0.74 -30.32 1.80
CA GLY A 160 0.26 -31.32 1.39
C GLY A 160 1.27 -30.77 0.39
N PRO A 161 2.27 -31.56 -0.04
CA PRO A 161 3.39 -31.07 -0.85
C PRO A 161 2.95 -30.48 -2.20
N ALA A 162 3.74 -29.51 -2.70
CA ALA A 162 3.51 -28.86 -3.98
C ALA A 162 3.39 -29.88 -5.13
N ALA A 163 2.46 -29.64 -6.06
CA ALA A 163 2.25 -30.51 -7.21
C ALA A 163 3.55 -30.65 -8.02
N VAL A 164 3.92 -31.90 -8.31
CA VAL A 164 5.11 -32.21 -9.11
C VAL A 164 4.93 -31.61 -10.50
N PRO A 165 5.89 -30.80 -11.00
CA PRO A 165 5.78 -30.22 -12.34
C PRO A 165 5.72 -31.34 -13.40
N PRO A 166 4.97 -31.16 -14.49
CA PRO A 166 4.89 -32.16 -15.55
C PRO A 166 6.28 -32.41 -16.11
N ARG A 167 6.67 -33.70 -16.19
CA ARG A 167 7.91 -34.09 -16.87
C ARG A 167 7.75 -33.72 -18.33
N LEU A 168 8.59 -32.82 -18.82
CA LEU A 168 8.77 -32.61 -20.25
C LEU A 168 9.28 -33.92 -20.83
N ALA A 169 8.44 -34.59 -21.62
CA ALA A 169 8.85 -35.73 -22.42
C ALA A 169 9.80 -35.23 -23.51
N GLY A 170 11.01 -35.79 -23.55
CA GLY A 170 11.89 -35.72 -24.71
C GLY A 170 11.47 -36.72 -25.78
#